data_AF-A0A849WUC3-F1
#
_entry.id   AF-A0A849WUC3-F1
#
_cell.length_a   1.000
_cell.length_b   1.000
_cell.length_c   1.000
_cell.angle_alpha   90.00
_cell.angle_beta   90.00
_cell.angle_gamma   90.00
#
_symmetry.space_group_name_H-M   'P 1'
#
loop_
_entity.id
_entity.type
_entity.pdbx_description
1 polymer ?
#
loop_
_entity_poly.entity_id
_entity_poly.type
_entity_poly.pdbx_seq_one_letter_code
_entity_poly.pdbx_strand_id
1 'polypeptide(L)'
;MKKLFLCLLSAAVLAGCEELPKNPTSVQLTASVPSKQQRLLLGDFNYFQSQNFTQVPDAVKKVLELKDVTPASLQAWLEDRVKYVVGEDYKLESGVTLMDRFWQYENPGVFPDVVRRKLGGRIPGLNPILESSFFPETSRVMTVMSNVGSVAYLIGKVEGSLFGMEIPGVGNLPAKSPRIGVIQVGEGLFAASLKGRDLEKEAAATRIFRLATLFHEARHSDGNGKSLVFAHEECPLGHDFAGYNACDNNLNGPYKVGGVMNKLLAKNCVACSPGDAEILRVFQADEESRVIWTAAGVRATSDESQLDGAMRETCEALQRIDPNIVPDMCEKYLKPAASPVAAPAADDSAGWWDARPEGMGLFRR
;
A
#
# COMPACT_ATOMS: atom_id res chain seq x y z
N MET A 1 1.61 -69.87 -2.94
CA MET A 1 1.20 -68.72 -2.09
C MET A 1 1.40 -67.44 -2.88
N LYS A 2 0.39 -66.58 -2.86
CA LYS A 2 0.03 -65.59 -3.90
C LYS A 2 1.00 -64.40 -3.93
N LYS A 3 1.67 -64.20 -5.07
CA LYS A 3 2.20 -62.91 -5.51
C LYS A 3 1.06 -62.13 -6.16
N LEU A 4 0.39 -61.29 -5.40
CA LEU A 4 -0.63 -60.36 -5.90
C LEU A 4 -0.74 -59.18 -4.91
N PHE A 5 0.27 -58.32 -4.91
CA PHE A 5 0.30 -57.10 -4.10
C PHE A 5 1.13 -56.05 -4.84
N LEU A 6 0.65 -55.61 -6.00
CA LEU A 6 1.13 -54.43 -6.71
C LEU A 6 0.01 -54.04 -7.69
N CYS A 7 -0.33 -52.75 -7.77
CA CYS A 7 -1.36 -52.12 -8.65
C CYS A 7 -2.74 -51.76 -8.05
N LEU A 8 -2.88 -51.46 -6.76
CA LEU A 8 -4.17 -50.96 -6.21
C LEU A 8 -4.06 -49.75 -5.25
N LEU A 9 -3.14 -48.81 -5.49
CA LEU A 9 -3.09 -47.55 -4.73
C LEU A 9 -2.53 -46.34 -5.50
N SER A 10 -2.83 -46.26 -6.80
CA SER A 10 -2.75 -45.00 -7.56
C SER A 10 -4.16 -44.46 -7.86
N ALA A 11 -5.08 -44.61 -6.91
CA ALA A 11 -6.34 -43.89 -6.90
C ALA A 11 -6.04 -42.42 -6.57
N ALA A 12 -5.63 -41.70 -7.62
CA ALA A 12 -6.07 -40.35 -7.91
C ALA A 12 -6.32 -39.47 -6.69
N VAL A 13 -5.24 -39.01 -6.04
CA VAL A 13 -5.20 -37.62 -5.60
C VAL A 13 -5.08 -36.78 -6.88
N LEU A 14 -6.16 -36.75 -7.66
CA LEU A 14 -6.47 -35.63 -8.52
C LEU A 14 -6.89 -34.52 -7.55
N ALA A 15 -5.93 -34.01 -6.77
CA ALA A 15 -6.04 -32.68 -6.24
C ALA A 15 -6.22 -31.81 -7.49
N GLY A 16 -7.47 -31.44 -7.76
CA GLY A 16 -7.82 -30.70 -8.96
C GLY A 16 -6.88 -29.51 -9.04
N CYS A 17 -6.05 -29.49 -10.07
CA CYS A 17 -5.38 -28.27 -10.48
C CYS A 17 -6.50 -27.32 -10.91
N GLU A 18 -7.13 -26.66 -9.95
CA GLU A 18 -8.04 -25.57 -10.22
C GLU A 18 -7.22 -24.50 -10.94
N GLU A 19 -7.49 -24.34 -12.23
CA GLU A 19 -6.87 -23.32 -13.04
C GLU A 19 -7.08 -21.96 -12.37
N LEU A 20 -6.01 -21.17 -12.31
CA LEU A 20 -6.11 -19.80 -11.81
C LEU A 20 -7.08 -19.03 -12.72
N PRO A 21 -7.93 -18.15 -12.14
CA PRO A 21 -8.75 -17.25 -12.95
C PRO A 21 -7.89 -16.49 -13.95
N LYS A 22 -8.41 -16.28 -15.16
CA LYS A 22 -7.72 -15.44 -16.16
C LYS A 22 -7.45 -14.07 -15.54
N ASN A 23 -6.20 -13.58 -15.66
CA ASN A 23 -5.84 -12.27 -15.18
C ASN A 23 -6.51 -11.18 -16.02
N PRO A 24 -7.38 -10.35 -15.42
CA PRO A 24 -8.05 -9.27 -16.13
C PRO A 24 -7.13 -8.06 -16.39
N THR A 25 -5.95 -8.04 -15.77
CA THR A 25 -4.99 -6.92 -15.83
C THR A 25 -3.69 -7.34 -16.52
N SER A 26 -2.87 -6.34 -16.86
CA SER A 26 -1.48 -6.55 -17.27
C SER A 26 -0.51 -6.76 -16.09
N VAL A 27 -0.96 -6.60 -14.84
CA VAL A 27 -0.15 -6.80 -13.63
C VAL A 27 0.15 -8.29 -13.43
N GLN A 28 1.43 -8.67 -13.41
CA GLN A 28 1.83 -10.08 -13.31
C GLN A 28 2.06 -10.48 -11.86
N LEU A 29 1.32 -11.49 -11.38
CA LEU A 29 1.60 -12.14 -10.11
C LEU A 29 2.68 -13.20 -10.32
N THR A 30 3.84 -13.03 -9.71
CA THR A 30 4.98 -13.94 -9.91
C THR A 30 4.79 -15.25 -9.15
N ALA A 31 5.59 -16.27 -9.51
CA ALA A 31 5.53 -17.58 -8.87
C ALA A 31 5.91 -17.56 -7.37
N SER A 32 6.54 -16.48 -6.88
CA SER A 32 6.83 -16.33 -5.45
C SER A 32 5.61 -15.98 -4.61
N VAL A 33 4.52 -15.47 -5.22
CA VAL A 33 3.25 -15.27 -4.51
C VAL A 33 2.58 -16.63 -4.33
N PRO A 34 2.23 -17.07 -3.10
CA PRO A 34 1.49 -18.32 -2.89
C PRO A 34 0.21 -18.39 -3.74
N SER A 35 -0.07 -19.54 -4.35
CA SER A 35 -1.17 -19.72 -5.32
C SER A 35 -2.55 -19.29 -4.77
N LYS A 36 -2.78 -19.52 -3.48
CA LYS A 36 -3.99 -19.06 -2.78
C LYS A 36 -4.10 -17.53 -2.76
N GLN A 37 -3.02 -16.84 -2.43
CA GLN A 37 -2.97 -15.38 -2.45
C GLN A 37 -3.11 -14.84 -3.88
N GLN A 38 -2.49 -15.50 -4.87
CA GLN A 38 -2.68 -15.14 -6.28
C GLN A 38 -4.16 -15.18 -6.67
N ARG A 39 -4.86 -16.25 -6.32
CA ARG A 39 -6.29 -16.39 -6.61
C ARG A 39 -7.12 -15.27 -5.97
N LEU A 40 -6.83 -14.89 -4.73
CA LEU A 40 -7.51 -13.80 -4.04
C LEU A 40 -7.27 -12.47 -4.78
N LEU A 41 -6.03 -12.13 -5.10
CA LEU A 41 -5.69 -10.89 -5.83
C LEU A 41 -6.32 -10.85 -7.23
N LEU A 42 -6.33 -11.97 -7.95
CA LEU A 42 -7.01 -12.07 -9.26
C LEU A 42 -8.53 -11.90 -9.12
N GLY A 43 -9.12 -12.48 -8.07
CA GLY A 43 -10.53 -12.27 -7.72
C GLY A 43 -10.83 -10.80 -7.41
N ASP A 44 -9.90 -10.11 -6.75
CA ASP A 44 -10.03 -8.69 -6.42
C ASP A 44 -9.97 -7.82 -7.69
N PHE A 45 -9.06 -8.10 -8.63
CA PHE A 45 -9.05 -7.40 -9.91
C PHE A 45 -10.31 -7.65 -10.75
N ASN A 46 -10.83 -8.88 -10.75
CA ASN A 46 -12.07 -9.19 -11.46
C ASN A 46 -13.27 -8.44 -10.86
N TYR A 47 -13.35 -8.38 -9.53
CA TYR A 47 -14.34 -7.56 -8.85
C TYR A 47 -14.18 -6.08 -9.18
N PHE A 48 -12.95 -5.58 -9.22
CA PHE A 48 -12.67 -4.19 -9.54
C PHE A 48 -13.20 -3.81 -10.94
N GLN A 49 -12.98 -4.67 -11.93
CA GLN A 49 -13.50 -4.47 -13.29
C GLN A 49 -15.02 -4.55 -13.39
N SER A 50 -15.68 -5.30 -12.51
CA SER A 50 -17.15 -5.43 -12.52
C SER A 50 -17.86 -4.27 -11.83
N GLN A 51 -17.13 -3.35 -11.19
CA GLN A 51 -17.73 -2.20 -10.52
C GLN A 51 -18.35 -1.23 -11.52
N ASN A 52 -19.48 -0.63 -11.12
CA ASN A 52 -20.06 0.50 -11.81
C ASN A 52 -20.03 1.72 -10.88
N PHE A 53 -19.09 2.64 -11.12
CA PHE A 53 -18.93 3.83 -10.29
C PHE A 53 -19.99 4.88 -10.62
N THR A 54 -21.12 4.81 -9.91
CA THR A 54 -22.20 5.80 -10.01
C THR A 54 -21.96 6.99 -9.08
N GLN A 55 -21.21 6.78 -8.01
CA GLN A 55 -20.86 7.81 -7.03
C GLN A 55 -19.35 7.98 -6.97
N VAL A 56 -18.83 8.98 -7.70
CA VAL A 56 -17.40 9.31 -7.71
C VAL A 56 -17.17 10.58 -6.88
N PRO A 57 -16.47 10.51 -5.73
CA PRO A 57 -16.06 11.71 -5.01
C PRO A 57 -15.08 12.56 -5.85
N ASP A 58 -15.26 13.88 -5.87
CA ASP A 58 -14.36 14.81 -6.61
C ASP A 58 -12.89 14.69 -6.17
N ALA A 59 -12.67 14.36 -4.90
CA ALA A 59 -11.34 14.11 -4.35
C ALA A 59 -10.59 13.02 -5.11
N VAL A 60 -11.28 11.98 -5.65
CA VAL A 60 -10.63 10.90 -6.40
C VAL A 60 -9.99 11.44 -7.68
N LYS A 61 -10.75 12.20 -8.47
CA LYS A 61 -10.27 12.82 -9.72
C LYS A 61 -9.05 13.69 -9.44
N LYS A 62 -9.13 14.51 -8.39
CA LYS A 62 -8.07 15.44 -8.02
C LYS A 62 -6.83 14.70 -7.54
N VAL A 63 -6.97 13.77 -6.59
CA VAL A 63 -5.85 12.99 -6.02
C VAL A 63 -5.14 12.18 -7.10
N LEU A 64 -5.88 11.47 -7.96
CA LEU A 64 -5.29 10.60 -8.98
C LEU A 64 -4.91 11.31 -10.28
N GLU A 65 -5.20 12.62 -10.39
CA GLU A 65 -5.00 13.43 -11.60
C GLU A 65 -5.72 12.86 -12.83
N LEU A 66 -6.92 12.30 -12.61
CA LEU A 66 -7.74 11.68 -13.65
C LEU A 66 -8.83 12.64 -14.15
N LYS A 67 -9.04 12.65 -15.47
CA LYS A 67 -10.14 13.39 -16.10
C LYS A 67 -11.49 12.75 -15.78
N ASP A 68 -11.54 11.42 -15.87
CA ASP A 68 -12.70 10.58 -15.62
C ASP A 68 -12.32 9.41 -14.70
N VAL A 69 -13.25 8.99 -13.86
CA VAL A 69 -13.06 7.87 -12.93
C VAL A 69 -14.01 6.76 -13.35
N THR A 70 -13.46 5.82 -14.10
CA THR A 70 -14.12 4.61 -14.56
C THR A 70 -13.26 3.42 -14.16
N PRO A 71 -13.78 2.18 -14.14
CA PRO A 71 -12.95 1.00 -13.91
C PRO A 71 -11.76 0.94 -14.88
N ALA A 72 -11.99 1.29 -16.15
CA ALA A 72 -10.95 1.31 -17.16
C ALA A 72 -9.87 2.39 -16.91
N SER A 73 -10.26 3.63 -16.57
CA SER A 73 -9.27 4.70 -16.32
C SER A 73 -8.43 4.45 -15.07
N LEU A 74 -9.04 3.90 -14.02
CA LEU A 74 -8.35 3.50 -12.79
C LEU A 74 -7.46 2.26 -12.97
N GLN A 75 -7.90 1.26 -13.75
CA GLN A 75 -7.05 0.13 -14.13
C GLN A 75 -5.84 0.60 -14.93
N ALA A 76 -6.04 1.47 -15.91
CA ALA A 76 -4.93 2.05 -16.67
C ALA A 76 -3.96 2.83 -15.76
N TRP A 77 -4.49 3.60 -14.81
CA TRP A 77 -3.68 4.31 -13.81
C TRP A 77 -2.83 3.34 -12.97
N LEU A 78 -3.42 2.22 -12.55
CA LEU A 78 -2.75 1.20 -11.75
C LEU A 78 -1.68 0.45 -12.57
N GLU A 79 -2.05 -0.03 -13.75
CA GLU A 79 -1.15 -0.79 -14.63
C GLU A 79 0.03 0.05 -15.14
N ASP A 80 -0.14 1.36 -15.25
CA ASP A 80 0.94 2.31 -15.55
C ASP A 80 2.01 2.36 -14.44
N ARG A 81 1.65 2.02 -13.20
CA ARG A 81 2.49 2.10 -12.00
C ARG A 81 2.93 0.77 -11.42
N VAL A 82 2.16 -0.29 -11.68
CA VAL A 82 2.38 -1.64 -11.15
C VAL A 82 2.47 -2.60 -12.32
N LYS A 83 3.56 -3.37 -12.35
CA LYS A 83 3.85 -4.35 -13.40
C LYS A 83 3.93 -5.76 -12.81
N TYR A 84 4.50 -5.89 -11.62
CA TYR A 84 4.75 -7.17 -10.98
C TYR A 84 4.34 -7.14 -9.51
N VAL A 85 3.77 -8.25 -9.05
CA VAL A 85 3.59 -8.52 -7.62
C VAL A 85 4.42 -9.74 -7.24
N VAL A 86 5.24 -9.58 -6.21
CA VAL A 86 6.10 -10.62 -5.65
C VAL A 86 5.62 -11.03 -4.26
N GLY A 87 5.87 -12.29 -3.89
CA GLY A 87 5.49 -12.81 -2.58
C GLY A 87 6.32 -12.26 -1.44
N GLU A 88 5.86 -12.49 -0.22
CA GLU A 88 6.47 -12.07 1.04
C GLU A 88 7.93 -12.56 1.19
N ASP A 89 8.23 -13.75 0.68
CA ASP A 89 9.57 -14.34 0.74
C ASP A 89 10.59 -13.71 -0.22
N TYR A 90 10.16 -12.78 -1.09
CA TYR A 90 11.08 -12.07 -1.98
C TYR A 90 12.06 -11.21 -1.18
N LYS A 91 13.36 -11.42 -1.38
CA LYS A 91 14.42 -10.67 -0.70
C LYS A 91 15.09 -9.72 -1.70
N LEU A 92 14.80 -8.43 -1.57
CA LEU A 92 15.34 -7.39 -2.44
C LEU A 92 16.87 -7.41 -2.43
N GLU A 93 17.49 -7.61 -1.26
CA GLU A 93 18.94 -7.56 -1.07
C GLU A 93 19.67 -8.63 -1.90
N SER A 94 19.10 -9.83 -2.00
CA SER A 94 19.66 -10.90 -2.83
C SER A 94 19.28 -10.79 -4.31
N GLY A 95 18.21 -10.07 -4.62
CA GLY A 95 17.70 -9.90 -5.98
C GLY A 95 18.29 -8.70 -6.71
N VAL A 96 19.05 -7.82 -6.04
CA VAL A 96 19.61 -6.62 -6.67
C VAL A 96 20.91 -6.93 -7.40
N THR A 97 20.97 -6.60 -8.69
CA THR A 97 22.15 -6.78 -9.55
C THR A 97 22.66 -5.43 -10.06
N LEU A 98 23.97 -5.19 -10.01
CA LEU A 98 24.57 -4.01 -10.61
C LEU A 98 24.57 -4.15 -12.14
N MET A 99 23.84 -3.27 -12.84
CA MET A 99 23.73 -3.28 -14.31
C MET A 99 24.61 -2.22 -14.98
N ASP A 100 24.74 -1.04 -14.36
CA ASP A 100 25.62 0.04 -14.82
C ASP A 100 26.18 0.82 -13.61
N ARG A 101 27.49 1.01 -13.55
CA ARG A 101 28.17 1.70 -12.45
C ARG A 101 28.07 3.23 -12.54
N PHE A 102 27.79 3.77 -13.72
CA PHE A 102 27.86 5.22 -13.98
C PHE A 102 26.57 5.76 -14.59
N TRP A 103 25.44 5.23 -14.14
CA TRP A 103 24.14 5.62 -14.65
C TRP A 103 23.76 7.03 -14.20
N GLN A 104 23.33 7.86 -15.16
CA GLN A 104 22.90 9.23 -14.90
C GLN A 104 21.37 9.28 -14.75
N TYR A 105 20.89 9.32 -13.51
CA TYR A 105 19.48 9.58 -13.23
C TYR A 105 19.12 11.03 -13.57
N GLU A 106 17.84 11.27 -13.83
CA GLU A 106 17.30 12.63 -13.86
C GLU A 106 17.47 13.29 -12.48
N ASN A 107 17.55 14.63 -12.41
CA ASN A 107 17.72 15.37 -11.16
C ASN A 107 18.78 14.76 -10.19
N PRO A 108 20.03 14.54 -10.64
CA PRO A 108 21.04 13.86 -9.83
C PRO A 108 21.31 14.66 -8.54
N GLY A 109 21.42 13.95 -7.41
CA GLY A 109 21.62 14.57 -6.10
C GLY A 109 20.39 15.22 -5.46
N VAL A 110 19.24 15.21 -6.12
CA VAL A 110 17.96 15.65 -5.55
C VAL A 110 17.19 14.43 -5.02
N PHE A 111 16.88 14.45 -3.73
CA PHE A 111 16.21 13.35 -3.01
C PHE A 111 14.96 13.87 -2.27
N PRO A 112 14.06 12.96 -1.84
CA PRO A 112 12.93 13.32 -1.00
C PRO A 112 13.36 14.02 0.29
N ASP A 113 12.59 15.00 0.76
CA ASP A 113 12.92 15.78 1.95
C ASP A 113 13.03 14.89 3.22
N VAL A 114 12.29 13.77 3.27
CA VAL A 114 12.36 12.74 4.33
C VAL A 114 13.78 12.18 4.49
N VAL A 115 14.46 11.92 3.37
CA VAL A 115 15.80 11.33 3.33
C VAL A 115 16.83 12.30 3.91
N ARG A 116 16.62 13.60 3.74
CA ARG A 116 17.57 14.64 4.15
C ARG A 116 17.59 14.86 5.67
N ARG A 117 16.44 14.76 6.35
CA ARG A 117 16.35 14.98 7.81
C ARG A 117 17.05 13.88 8.61
N LYS A 118 16.84 12.61 8.24
CA LYS A 118 17.42 11.46 8.96
C LYS A 118 18.93 11.31 8.76
N LEU A 119 19.47 11.84 7.66
CA LEU A 119 20.88 11.70 7.32
C LEU A 119 21.78 12.84 7.86
N GLY A 120 21.25 13.83 8.59
CA GLY A 120 22.07 14.90 9.18
C GLY A 120 22.96 15.64 8.16
N GLY A 121 22.58 15.64 6.88
CA GLY A 121 23.36 16.21 5.78
C GLY A 121 24.58 15.40 5.31
N ARG A 122 24.84 14.20 5.83
CA ARG A 122 25.86 13.28 5.29
C ARG A 122 25.15 12.02 4.77
N ILE A 123 25.44 11.64 3.53
CA ILE A 123 25.03 10.35 2.98
C ILE A 123 26.25 9.39 3.01
N PRO A 124 26.65 8.77 4.14
CA PRO A 124 27.56 7.63 4.13
C PRO A 124 26.79 6.36 4.49
N GLY A 125 26.55 5.53 3.46
CA GLY A 125 26.03 4.17 3.61
C GLY A 125 24.50 4.06 3.48
N LEU A 126 24.06 3.11 2.65
CA LEU A 126 22.67 2.70 2.39
C LEU A 126 21.87 2.23 3.62
N ASN A 127 22.52 2.06 4.77
CA ASN A 127 21.93 1.44 5.95
C ASN A 127 20.65 2.15 6.44
N PRO A 128 20.53 3.48 6.53
CA PRO A 128 19.35 4.10 7.15
C PRO A 128 18.05 3.97 6.34
N ILE A 129 18.13 3.89 5.00
CA ILE A 129 16.94 3.77 4.14
C ILE A 129 16.39 2.35 4.20
N LEU A 130 17.27 1.35 4.23
CA LEU A 130 16.90 -0.04 4.45
C LEU A 130 16.48 -0.27 5.91
N GLU A 131 17.29 0.15 6.89
CA GLU A 131 17.04 -0.06 8.33
C GLU A 131 15.83 0.70 8.87
N SER A 132 15.48 1.88 8.35
CA SER A 132 14.24 2.56 8.78
C SER A 132 12.95 1.93 8.23
N SER A 133 13.09 0.97 7.32
CA SER A 133 12.03 0.05 6.90
C SER A 133 11.98 -1.22 7.78
N PHE A 134 13.04 -1.48 8.56
CA PHE A 134 13.09 -2.56 9.54
C PHE A 134 12.72 -2.01 10.91
N PHE A 135 11.42 -2.00 11.17
CA PHE A 135 10.87 -1.67 12.48
C PHE A 135 11.59 -2.43 13.60
N PRO A 136 11.76 -1.85 14.81
CA PRO A 136 12.32 -2.59 15.93
C PRO A 136 11.49 -3.88 16.16
N GLU A 137 12.14 -5.01 16.43
CA GLU A 137 11.52 -6.35 16.58
C GLU A 137 10.36 -6.42 17.60
N THR A 138 10.16 -5.36 18.39
CA THR A 138 9.08 -5.24 19.38
C THR A 138 7.88 -4.43 18.88
N SER A 139 7.92 -3.88 17.68
CA SER A 139 6.84 -3.06 17.14
C SER A 139 5.67 -3.94 16.68
N ARG A 140 4.45 -3.48 16.95
CA ARG A 140 3.20 -4.11 16.51
C ARG A 140 2.85 -3.78 15.06
N VAL A 141 3.79 -3.21 14.29
CA VAL A 141 3.53 -2.73 12.94
C VAL A 141 3.83 -3.85 11.97
N MET A 142 2.80 -4.28 11.23
CA MET A 142 2.93 -5.27 10.17
C MET A 142 2.92 -4.54 8.82
N THR A 143 3.86 -4.89 7.95
CA THR A 143 3.86 -4.40 6.57
C THR A 143 2.72 -5.07 5.81
N VAL A 144 1.84 -4.26 5.21
CA VAL A 144 0.73 -4.77 4.39
C VAL A 144 1.22 -5.04 2.97
N MET A 145 1.84 -4.06 2.32
CA MET A 145 2.54 -4.22 1.05
C MET A 145 3.73 -3.26 1.02
N SER A 146 4.62 -3.41 0.03
CA SER A 146 5.75 -2.49 -0.16
C SER A 146 6.13 -2.38 -1.63
N ASN A 147 6.24 -1.16 -2.15
CA ASN A 147 6.79 -0.88 -3.47
C ASN A 147 8.33 -1.00 -3.50
N VAL A 148 8.82 -2.24 -3.45
CA VAL A 148 10.26 -2.57 -3.51
C VAL A 148 10.94 -2.08 -4.79
N GLY A 149 10.18 -1.89 -5.87
CA GLY A 149 10.67 -1.29 -7.10
C GLY A 149 11.16 0.16 -6.91
N SER A 150 10.38 0.95 -6.20
CA SER A 150 10.70 2.34 -5.88
C SER A 150 11.89 2.44 -4.91
N VAL A 151 12.02 1.48 -4.00
CA VAL A 151 13.19 1.34 -3.12
C VAL A 151 14.46 1.06 -3.96
N ALA A 152 14.43 0.09 -4.88
CA ALA A 152 15.57 -0.21 -5.73
C ALA A 152 16.00 0.98 -6.59
N TYR A 153 15.03 1.75 -7.11
CA TYR A 153 15.30 2.99 -7.83
C TYR A 153 16.02 4.02 -6.95
N LEU A 154 15.53 4.26 -5.72
CA LEU A 154 16.18 5.19 -4.78
C LEU A 154 17.62 4.78 -4.45
N ILE A 155 17.83 3.48 -4.19
CA ILE A 155 19.16 2.92 -3.91
C ILE A 155 20.10 3.22 -5.09
N GLY A 156 19.65 2.93 -6.32
CA GLY A 156 20.43 3.23 -7.51
C GLY A 156 20.75 4.71 -7.67
N LYS A 157 19.76 5.58 -7.41
CA LYS A 157 19.94 7.03 -7.48
C LYS A 157 20.94 7.56 -6.46
N VAL A 158 20.90 7.04 -5.22
CA VAL A 158 21.87 7.39 -4.17
C VAL A 158 23.28 6.98 -4.57
N GLU A 159 23.45 5.78 -5.13
CA GLU A 159 24.75 5.23 -5.52
C GLU A 159 25.26 5.73 -6.89
N GLY A 160 24.45 6.48 -7.65
CA GLY A 160 24.78 6.85 -9.02
C GLY A 160 24.95 5.66 -9.96
N SER A 161 24.29 4.54 -9.66
CA SER A 161 24.40 3.26 -10.37
C SER A 161 23.03 2.75 -10.78
N LEU A 162 22.93 2.08 -11.92
CA LEU A 162 21.73 1.35 -12.31
C LEU A 162 21.76 -0.03 -11.69
N PHE A 163 20.81 -0.27 -10.80
CA PHE A 163 20.51 -1.61 -10.31
C PHE A 163 19.37 -2.24 -11.11
N GLY A 164 19.45 -3.55 -11.26
CA GLY A 164 18.36 -4.40 -11.71
C GLY A 164 17.81 -5.20 -10.55
N MET A 165 16.52 -5.55 -10.64
CA MET A 165 15.88 -6.50 -9.74
C MET A 165 15.66 -7.81 -10.47
N GLU A 166 16.23 -8.90 -9.97
CA GLU A 166 15.94 -10.25 -10.45
C GLU A 166 14.55 -10.65 -9.96
N ILE A 167 13.61 -10.77 -10.91
CA ILE A 167 12.24 -11.18 -10.63
C ILE A 167 12.04 -12.63 -11.09
N PRO A 168 11.61 -13.55 -10.21
CA PRO A 168 11.39 -14.95 -10.56
C PRO A 168 10.48 -15.13 -11.78
N GLY A 169 10.99 -15.80 -12.81
CA GLY A 169 10.28 -16.07 -14.06
C GLY A 169 10.27 -14.92 -15.07
N VAL A 170 10.80 -13.75 -14.72
CA VAL A 170 10.87 -12.56 -15.59
C VAL A 170 12.32 -12.22 -15.93
N GLY A 171 13.24 -12.37 -14.97
CA GLY A 171 14.66 -12.00 -15.11
C GLY A 171 14.98 -10.63 -14.53
N ASN A 172 16.10 -10.04 -14.95
CA ASN A 172 16.56 -8.75 -14.42
C ASN A 172 15.78 -7.57 -15.00
N LEU A 173 15.11 -6.82 -14.12
CA LEU A 173 14.38 -5.59 -14.45
C LEU A 173 15.18 -4.35 -14.02
N PRO A 174 15.62 -3.49 -14.94
CA PRO A 174 16.42 -2.31 -14.59
C PRO A 174 15.55 -1.23 -13.93
N ALA A 175 15.97 -0.74 -12.76
CA ALA A 175 15.29 0.32 -12.01
C ALA A 175 15.64 1.71 -12.54
N LYS A 176 15.21 2.03 -13.78
CA LYS A 176 15.50 3.31 -14.46
C LYS A 176 14.60 4.46 -14.03
N SER A 177 13.46 4.15 -13.42
CA SER A 177 12.41 5.08 -12.96
C SER A 177 11.74 4.46 -11.73
N PRO A 178 11.13 5.24 -10.83
CA PRO A 178 10.25 4.70 -9.78
C PRO A 178 9.11 3.84 -10.36
N ARG A 179 8.76 4.01 -11.65
CA ARG A 179 7.76 3.20 -12.37
C ARG A 179 8.22 1.83 -12.85
N ILE A 180 9.27 1.26 -12.25
CA ILE A 180 9.57 -0.17 -12.44
C ILE A 180 8.41 -1.07 -11.98
N GLY A 181 7.64 -0.61 -10.98
CA GLY A 181 6.32 -1.18 -10.64
C GLY A 181 6.36 -2.58 -10.05
N VAL A 182 7.27 -2.83 -9.09
CA VAL A 182 7.35 -4.11 -8.38
C VAL A 182 6.82 -3.89 -6.96
N ILE A 183 5.71 -4.55 -6.63
CA ILE A 183 5.12 -4.50 -5.30
C ILE A 183 5.29 -5.86 -4.62
N GLN A 184 5.78 -5.86 -3.38
CA GLN A 184 5.86 -7.02 -2.53
C GLN A 184 4.63 -7.11 -1.63
N VAL A 185 4.04 -8.31 -1.55
CA VAL A 185 3.03 -8.64 -0.54
C VAL A 185 3.71 -8.71 0.82
N GLY A 186 3.19 -8.00 1.81
CA GLY A 186 3.62 -8.13 3.21
C GLY A 186 2.69 -9.07 3.99
N GLU A 187 3.17 -9.49 5.17
CA GLU A 187 2.45 -10.37 6.10
C GLU A 187 1.04 -9.83 6.42
N GLY A 188 0.90 -8.51 6.52
CA GLY A 188 -0.32 -7.82 6.92
C GLY A 188 -1.45 -7.86 5.89
N LEU A 189 -1.16 -8.09 4.60
CA LEU A 189 -2.19 -8.07 3.54
C LEU A 189 -3.24 -9.18 3.71
N PHE A 190 -2.77 -10.32 4.21
CA PHE A 190 -3.58 -11.52 4.41
C PHE A 190 -3.62 -11.98 5.88
N ALA A 191 -2.86 -11.33 6.78
CA ALA A 191 -2.97 -11.58 8.21
C ALA A 191 -4.42 -11.33 8.66
N ALA A 192 -5.02 -12.33 9.30
CA ALA A 192 -6.41 -12.36 9.68
C ALA A 192 -6.73 -11.42 10.88
N SER A 193 -6.54 -10.11 10.73
CA SER A 193 -6.63 -9.14 11.84
C SER A 193 -8.05 -8.67 12.19
N LEU A 194 -9.09 -9.27 11.60
CA LEU A 194 -10.43 -9.27 12.19
C LEU A 194 -10.60 -10.63 12.87
N LYS A 195 -10.38 -10.65 14.19
CA LYS A 195 -10.62 -11.83 15.02
C LYS A 195 -11.98 -12.46 14.64
N GLY A 196 -12.06 -13.79 14.58
CA GLY A 196 -13.34 -14.49 14.43
C GLY A 196 -13.98 -14.50 13.03
N ARG A 197 -13.40 -13.89 11.99
CA ARG A 197 -13.78 -14.22 10.59
C ARG A 197 -12.69 -15.06 9.92
N ASP A 198 -13.13 -16.06 9.18
CA ASP A 198 -12.31 -16.79 8.22
C ASP A 198 -12.00 -15.84 7.04
N LEU A 199 -11.05 -14.91 7.27
CA LEU A 199 -10.65 -13.86 6.32
C LEU A 199 -10.03 -14.41 5.03
N GLU A 200 -9.88 -15.74 4.95
CA GLU A 200 -9.59 -16.46 3.72
C GLU A 200 -10.72 -16.37 2.67
N LYS A 201 -11.92 -15.88 3.01
CA LYS A 201 -13.07 -15.86 2.09
C LYS A 201 -13.71 -14.49 1.95
N GLU A 202 -13.45 -13.86 0.79
CA GLU A 202 -14.39 -13.08 -0.02
C GLU A 202 -15.20 -11.91 0.59
N ALA A 203 -15.03 -11.58 1.87
CA ALA A 203 -15.69 -10.42 2.46
C ALA A 203 -15.33 -9.17 1.64
N ALA A 204 -16.35 -8.44 1.22
CA ALA A 204 -16.18 -7.33 0.31
C ALA A 204 -15.23 -6.26 0.87
N ALA A 205 -15.23 -6.08 2.20
CA ALA A 205 -14.30 -5.19 2.89
C ALA A 205 -12.83 -5.56 2.68
N THR A 206 -12.45 -6.82 2.90
CA THR A 206 -11.05 -7.26 2.78
C THR A 206 -10.55 -7.10 1.34
N ARG A 207 -11.40 -7.42 0.36
CA ARG A 207 -11.09 -7.20 -1.05
C ARG A 207 -10.84 -5.71 -1.36
N ILE A 208 -11.74 -4.84 -0.90
CA ILE A 208 -11.61 -3.41 -1.13
C ILE A 208 -10.35 -2.86 -0.46
N PHE A 209 -10.06 -3.31 0.76
CA PHE A 209 -8.83 -2.95 1.48
C PHE A 209 -7.57 -3.33 0.69
N ARG A 210 -7.49 -4.57 0.18
CA ARG A 210 -6.34 -5.01 -0.63
C ARG A 210 -6.20 -4.19 -1.91
N LEU A 211 -7.31 -3.90 -2.59
CA LEU A 211 -7.29 -3.02 -3.77
C LEU A 211 -6.81 -1.61 -3.40
N ALA A 212 -7.36 -0.99 -2.37
CA ALA A 212 -6.95 0.34 -1.94
C ALA A 212 -5.47 0.40 -1.54
N THR A 213 -4.97 -0.62 -0.83
CA THR A 213 -3.55 -0.79 -0.51
C THR A 213 -2.69 -0.86 -1.77
N LEU A 214 -3.14 -1.58 -2.81
CA LEU A 214 -2.40 -1.65 -4.06
C LEU A 214 -2.33 -0.29 -4.78
N PHE A 215 -3.39 0.52 -4.71
CA PHE A 215 -3.37 1.89 -5.24
C PHE A 215 -2.46 2.81 -4.40
N HIS A 216 -2.45 2.65 -3.08
CA HIS A 216 -1.47 3.30 -2.19
C HIS A 216 -0.05 2.97 -2.64
N GLU A 217 0.30 1.69 -2.75
CA GLU A 217 1.64 1.28 -3.18
C GLU A 217 1.99 1.75 -4.59
N ALA A 218 1.01 1.76 -5.50
CA ALA A 218 1.20 2.30 -6.83
C ALA A 218 1.57 3.78 -6.83
N ARG A 219 1.11 4.58 -5.85
CA ARG A 219 1.51 5.98 -5.72
C ARG A 219 3.02 6.13 -5.43
N HIS A 220 3.63 5.17 -4.73
CA HIS A 220 5.09 5.20 -4.53
C HIS A 220 5.88 5.09 -5.85
N SER A 221 5.27 4.66 -6.95
CA SER A 221 5.90 4.67 -8.28
C SER A 221 5.95 6.06 -8.94
N ASP A 222 5.39 7.10 -8.32
CA ASP A 222 5.32 8.46 -8.86
C ASP A 222 6.34 9.42 -8.22
N GLY A 223 6.32 10.67 -8.68
CA GLY A 223 7.07 11.78 -8.10
C GLY A 223 8.45 11.99 -8.70
N ASN A 224 9.02 13.18 -8.43
CA ASN A 224 10.33 13.59 -8.91
C ASN A 224 10.99 14.56 -7.93
N GLY A 225 12.33 14.60 -7.93
CA GLY A 225 13.08 15.49 -7.05
C GLY A 225 12.71 15.31 -5.57
N LYS A 226 12.00 16.29 -4.98
CA LYS A 226 11.58 16.27 -3.57
C LYS A 226 10.35 15.40 -3.28
N SER A 227 9.49 15.17 -4.27
CA SER A 227 8.33 14.27 -4.14
C SER A 227 8.64 12.84 -4.57
N LEU A 228 9.91 12.55 -4.91
CA LEU A 228 10.33 11.28 -5.47
C LEU A 228 9.86 10.11 -4.59
N VAL A 229 9.30 9.09 -5.24
CA VAL A 229 8.66 7.91 -4.65
C VAL A 229 7.54 8.17 -3.65
N PHE A 230 7.09 9.41 -3.49
CA PHE A 230 6.12 9.79 -2.46
C PHE A 230 6.42 9.16 -1.10
N ALA A 231 7.68 9.25 -0.66
CA ALA A 231 8.10 8.65 0.59
C ALA A 231 7.25 9.18 1.76
N HIS A 232 6.83 8.27 2.64
CA HIS A 232 6.17 8.66 3.87
C HIS A 232 7.11 9.44 4.78
N GLU A 233 6.55 10.39 5.51
CA GLU A 233 7.20 11.16 6.56
C GLU A 233 7.01 10.51 7.92
N GLU A 234 7.87 10.92 8.85
CA GLU A 234 7.73 10.54 10.25
C GLU A 234 6.48 11.18 10.86
N CYS A 235 5.61 10.35 11.43
CA CYS A 235 4.41 10.84 12.10
C CYS A 235 4.77 11.66 13.36
N PRO A 236 4.04 12.75 13.62
CA PRO A 236 4.35 13.65 14.73
C PRO A 236 4.08 13.02 16.09
N LEU A 237 4.68 13.60 17.13
CA LEU A 237 4.37 13.24 18.52
C LEU A 237 2.88 13.39 18.80
N GLY A 238 2.30 12.40 19.49
CA GLY A 238 0.86 12.34 19.80
C GLY A 238 0.06 11.49 18.81
N HIS A 239 0.59 11.22 17.62
CA HIS A 239 -0.03 10.31 16.65
C HIS A 239 0.13 8.83 17.06
N ASP A 240 -0.78 7.95 16.64
CA ASP A 240 -0.70 6.51 16.91
C ASP A 240 0.59 5.87 16.38
N PHE A 241 1.07 6.42 15.27
CA PHE A 241 2.29 5.99 14.59
C PHE A 241 3.46 6.95 14.85
N ALA A 242 3.42 7.75 15.92
CA ALA A 242 4.48 8.70 16.26
C ALA A 242 5.88 8.05 16.18
N GLY A 243 6.80 8.69 15.45
CA GLY A 243 8.17 8.20 15.22
C GLY A 243 8.33 7.19 14.08
N TYR A 244 7.25 6.70 13.48
CA TYR A 244 7.28 5.83 12.30
C TYR A 244 7.12 6.64 11.01
N ASN A 245 7.79 6.23 9.93
CA ASN A 245 7.57 6.78 8.57
C ASN A 245 6.26 6.25 7.98
N ALA A 246 5.14 6.64 8.57
CA ALA A 246 3.81 6.09 8.29
C ALA A 246 2.77 7.19 8.08
N CYS A 247 3.21 8.39 7.69
CA CYS A 247 2.35 9.52 7.43
C CYS A 247 2.68 10.22 6.11
N ASP A 248 1.70 10.93 5.55
CA ASP A 248 1.86 11.80 4.40
C ASP A 248 1.83 13.26 4.85
N ASN A 249 2.77 14.06 4.38
CA ASN A 249 2.74 15.52 4.52
C ASN A 249 2.23 16.23 3.26
N ASN A 250 1.48 15.54 2.42
CA ASN A 250 0.99 16.05 1.15
C ASN A 250 -0.41 15.53 0.82
N LEU A 251 -1.13 16.28 -0.01
CA LEU A 251 -2.56 16.08 -0.25
C LEU A 251 -2.87 15.07 -1.37
N ASN A 252 -1.85 14.46 -1.96
CA ASN A 252 -1.97 13.44 -3.00
C ASN A 252 -1.06 12.23 -2.76
N GLY A 253 -0.65 12.04 -1.51
CA GLY A 253 0.25 10.99 -1.08
C GLY A 253 -0.39 9.61 -1.06
N PRO A 254 0.39 8.57 -0.76
CA PRO A 254 -0.05 7.19 -0.81
C PRO A 254 -1.24 6.92 0.13
N TYR A 255 -1.20 7.35 1.40
CA TYR A 255 -2.33 7.19 2.32
C TYR A 255 -3.55 7.98 1.86
N LYS A 256 -3.32 9.16 1.27
CA LYS A 256 -4.44 9.91 0.68
C LYS A 256 -5.07 9.16 -0.49
N VAL A 257 -4.27 8.50 -1.33
CA VAL A 257 -4.73 7.63 -2.41
C VAL A 257 -5.50 6.43 -1.87
N GLY A 258 -4.95 5.71 -0.89
CA GLY A 258 -5.59 4.57 -0.23
C GLY A 258 -6.96 4.95 0.35
N GLY A 259 -7.01 6.04 1.12
CA GLY A 259 -8.26 6.56 1.70
C GLY A 259 -9.34 6.91 0.67
N VAL A 260 -9.00 7.64 -0.41
CA VAL A 260 -10.02 7.97 -1.44
C VAL A 260 -10.47 6.74 -2.24
N MET A 261 -9.60 5.75 -2.42
CA MET A 261 -9.95 4.49 -3.10
C MET A 261 -10.85 3.61 -2.24
N ASN A 262 -10.54 3.45 -0.94
CA ASN A 262 -11.41 2.80 0.03
C ASN A 262 -12.81 3.41 0.00
N LYS A 263 -12.90 4.75 0.08
CA LYS A 263 -14.17 5.48 0.03
C LYS A 263 -14.94 5.26 -1.27
N LEU A 264 -14.26 5.34 -2.42
CA LEU A 264 -14.89 5.13 -3.73
C LEU A 264 -15.47 3.72 -3.83
N LEU A 265 -14.65 2.71 -3.52
CA LEU A 265 -15.03 1.31 -3.66
C LEU A 265 -16.14 0.94 -2.66
N ALA A 266 -16.05 1.41 -1.41
CA ALA A 266 -17.09 1.20 -0.40
C ALA A 266 -18.44 1.78 -0.83
N LYS A 267 -18.46 3.02 -1.36
CA LYS A 267 -19.70 3.67 -1.82
C LYS A 267 -20.39 2.97 -2.98
N ASN A 268 -19.65 2.21 -3.77
CA ASN A 268 -20.18 1.50 -4.94
C ASN A 268 -20.26 -0.02 -4.70
N CYS A 269 -20.03 -0.47 -3.46
CA CYS A 269 -20.04 -1.88 -3.10
C CYS A 269 -21.47 -2.41 -2.95
N VAL A 270 -22.00 -3.06 -3.98
CA VAL A 270 -23.36 -3.64 -3.97
C VAL A 270 -23.45 -4.88 -3.06
N ALA A 271 -22.34 -5.58 -2.86
CA ALA A 271 -22.27 -6.82 -2.07
C ALA A 271 -21.81 -6.61 -0.61
N CYS A 272 -21.61 -5.36 -0.16
CA CYS A 272 -21.13 -5.09 1.18
C CYS A 272 -22.27 -5.27 2.20
N SER A 273 -22.00 -6.06 3.24
CA SER A 273 -22.85 -6.07 4.43
C SER A 273 -22.71 -4.75 5.21
N PRO A 274 -23.64 -4.42 6.12
CA PRO A 274 -23.48 -3.29 7.03
C PRO A 274 -22.17 -3.36 7.83
N GLY A 275 -21.76 -4.56 8.26
CA GLY A 275 -20.48 -4.76 8.94
C GLY A 275 -19.27 -4.48 8.04
N ASP A 276 -19.34 -4.83 6.75
CA ASP A 276 -18.27 -4.50 5.79
C ASP A 276 -18.17 -2.99 5.56
N ALA A 277 -19.32 -2.31 5.48
CA ALA A 277 -19.35 -0.86 5.35
C ALA A 277 -18.67 -0.16 6.54
N GLU A 278 -18.95 -0.60 7.77
CA GLU A 278 -18.30 -0.03 8.95
C GLU A 278 -16.79 -0.36 8.99
N ILE A 279 -16.37 -1.58 8.67
CA ILE A 279 -14.93 -1.91 8.55
C ILE A 279 -14.23 -1.00 7.55
N LEU A 280 -14.85 -0.78 6.38
CA LEU A 280 -14.29 0.10 5.36
C LEU A 280 -14.22 1.55 5.79
N ARG A 281 -15.13 2.00 6.65
CA ARG A 281 -15.04 3.33 7.27
C ARG A 281 -13.87 3.42 8.24
N VAL A 282 -13.60 2.38 9.03
CA VAL A 282 -12.42 2.33 9.90
C VAL A 282 -11.15 2.40 9.06
N PHE A 283 -11.03 1.59 7.99
CA PHE A 283 -9.87 1.66 7.10
C PHE A 283 -9.71 3.02 6.44
N GLN A 284 -10.79 3.62 5.93
CA GLN A 284 -10.72 4.97 5.37
C GLN A 284 -10.20 5.98 6.40
N ALA A 285 -10.69 5.92 7.64
CA ALA A 285 -10.29 6.85 8.68
C ALA A 285 -8.85 6.62 9.17
N ASP A 286 -8.35 5.38 9.21
CA ASP A 286 -6.94 5.08 9.48
C ASP A 286 -6.01 5.62 8.38
N GLU A 287 -6.42 5.55 7.12
CA GLU A 287 -5.69 6.15 6.00
C GLU A 287 -5.71 7.69 6.08
N GLU A 288 -6.87 8.27 6.42
CA GLU A 288 -7.02 9.73 6.52
C GLU A 288 -6.30 10.32 7.74
N SER A 289 -6.17 9.58 8.86
CA SER A 289 -5.44 10.03 10.05
C SER A 289 -3.95 10.23 9.78
N ARG A 290 -3.39 9.43 8.87
CA ARG A 290 -1.98 9.45 8.49
C ARG A 290 -1.65 10.57 7.51
N VAL A 291 -2.64 11.28 6.98
CA VAL A 291 -2.39 12.50 6.21
C VAL A 291 -2.28 13.67 7.18
N ILE A 292 -1.06 14.14 7.44
CA ILE A 292 -0.80 15.21 8.40
C ILE A 292 -1.25 16.53 7.78
N TRP A 293 -2.42 17.00 8.19
CA TRP A 293 -2.94 18.32 7.83
C TRP A 293 -2.34 19.37 8.76
N THR A 294 -1.57 20.28 8.20
CA THR A 294 -1.16 21.49 8.91
C THR A 294 -1.96 22.65 8.35
N ALA A 295 -3.18 22.83 8.86
CA ALA A 295 -3.95 24.02 8.56
C ALA A 295 -3.24 25.21 9.21
N ALA A 296 -2.74 26.14 8.38
CA ALA A 296 -2.13 27.39 8.82
C ALA A 296 -2.97 28.05 9.93
N GLY A 297 -2.49 27.96 11.17
CA GLY A 297 -3.09 28.61 12.34
C GLY A 297 -4.36 28.00 12.95
N VAL A 298 -4.83 26.81 12.52
CA VAL A 298 -5.94 26.11 13.21
C VAL A 298 -5.37 24.89 13.92
N ARG A 299 -5.45 24.88 15.26
CA ARG A 299 -5.08 23.71 16.07
C ARG A 299 -5.82 22.49 15.53
N ALA A 300 -5.07 21.42 15.23
CA ALA A 300 -5.55 20.09 14.84
C ALA A 300 -6.63 19.49 15.78
N THR A 301 -6.89 20.12 16.92
CA THR A 301 -7.84 19.67 17.94
C THR A 301 -9.28 19.52 17.45
N SER A 302 -9.77 20.25 16.43
CA SER A 302 -11.16 20.08 15.98
C SER A 302 -11.33 18.85 15.08
N ASP A 303 -10.45 18.67 14.10
CA ASP A 303 -10.62 17.66 13.06
C ASP A 303 -10.12 16.29 13.52
N GLU A 304 -9.06 16.26 14.32
CA GLU A 304 -8.59 15.02 14.96
C GLU A 304 -9.60 14.53 16.01
N SER A 305 -10.24 15.44 16.77
CA SER A 305 -11.33 15.05 17.68
C SER A 305 -12.58 14.55 16.95
N GLN A 306 -12.86 15.09 15.75
CA GLN A 306 -13.94 14.59 14.90
C GLN A 306 -13.60 13.21 14.32
N LEU A 307 -12.35 12.99 13.93
CA LEU A 307 -11.89 11.70 13.44
C LEU A 307 -11.88 10.65 14.56
N ASP A 308 -11.36 10.97 15.73
CA ASP A 308 -11.39 10.10 16.92
C ASP A 308 -12.83 9.81 17.36
N GLY A 309 -13.71 10.82 17.30
CA GLY A 309 -15.14 10.65 17.55
C GLY A 309 -15.80 9.72 16.54
N ALA A 310 -15.53 9.91 15.25
CA ALA A 310 -16.05 9.05 14.18
C ALA A 310 -15.51 7.62 14.28
N MET A 311 -14.21 7.46 14.59
CA MET A 311 -13.59 6.16 14.82
C MET A 311 -14.21 5.44 16.01
N ARG A 312 -14.41 6.14 17.13
CA ARG A 312 -15.12 5.58 18.28
C ARG A 312 -16.53 5.17 17.92
N GLU A 313 -17.31 6.05 17.27
CA GLU A 313 -18.69 5.76 16.86
C GLU A 313 -18.77 4.52 15.97
N THR A 314 -17.88 4.41 14.97
CA THR A 314 -17.79 3.24 14.10
C THR A 314 -17.36 1.98 14.85
N CYS A 315 -16.37 2.07 15.74
CA CYS A 315 -15.95 0.92 16.55
C CYS A 315 -17.05 0.43 17.50
N GLU A 316 -17.81 1.35 18.11
CA GLU A 316 -18.99 1.01 18.90
C GLU A 316 -20.11 0.40 18.04
N ALA A 317 -20.30 0.90 16.82
CA ALA A 317 -21.26 0.31 15.87
C ALA A 317 -20.87 -1.12 15.50
N LEU A 318 -19.59 -1.37 15.20
CA LEU A 318 -19.07 -2.72 14.94
C LEU A 318 -19.28 -3.64 16.14
N GLN A 319 -18.99 -3.17 17.35
CA GLN A 319 -19.21 -3.94 18.57
C GLN A 319 -20.68 -4.30 18.80
N ARG A 320 -21.62 -3.42 18.40
CA ARG A 320 -23.07 -3.69 18.44
C ARG A 320 -23.51 -4.70 17.37
N ILE A 321 -22.91 -4.67 16.19
CA ILE A 321 -23.24 -5.57 15.07
C ILE A 321 -22.77 -6.99 15.39
N ASP A 322 -21.49 -7.15 15.72
CA ASP A 322 -20.92 -8.41 16.17
C ASP A 322 -19.62 -8.11 16.97
N PRO A 323 -19.56 -8.43 18.27
CA PRO A 323 -18.39 -8.15 19.10
C PRO A 323 -17.16 -8.95 18.67
N ASN A 324 -17.31 -10.02 17.89
CA ASN A 324 -16.18 -10.82 17.44
C ASN A 324 -15.45 -10.19 16.27
N ILE A 325 -16.11 -9.36 15.44
CA ILE A 325 -15.53 -8.80 14.21
C ILE A 325 -14.83 -7.46 14.42
N VAL A 326 -14.72 -6.99 15.66
CA VAL A 326 -14.12 -5.70 15.98
C VAL A 326 -12.64 -5.74 15.60
N PRO A 327 -12.18 -4.90 14.64
CA PRO A 327 -10.77 -4.85 14.25
C PRO A 327 -9.87 -4.58 15.45
N ASP A 328 -8.65 -5.13 15.47
CA ASP A 328 -7.71 -4.89 16.60
C ASP A 328 -7.44 -3.38 16.82
N MET A 329 -7.47 -2.58 15.76
CA MET A 329 -7.36 -1.11 15.84
C MET A 329 -8.49 -0.43 16.65
N CYS A 330 -9.67 -1.05 16.75
CA CYS A 330 -10.76 -0.53 17.57
C CYS A 330 -10.53 -0.68 19.08
N GLU A 331 -9.61 -1.55 19.50
CA GLU A 331 -9.31 -1.75 20.93
C GLU A 331 -8.86 -0.44 21.62
N LYS A 332 -8.16 0.43 20.88
CA LYS A 332 -7.76 1.76 21.36
C LYS A 332 -8.97 2.68 21.57
N TYR A 333 -9.89 2.72 20.61
CA TYR A 333 -10.98 3.72 20.58
C TYR A 333 -12.11 3.39 21.54
N LEU A 334 -12.26 2.11 21.87
CA LEU A 334 -13.23 1.61 22.85
C LEU A 334 -12.77 1.78 24.30
N LYS A 335 -11.49 2.09 24.54
CA LYS A 335 -10.99 2.41 25.89
C LYS A 335 -11.17 3.91 26.18
N PRO A 336 -11.42 4.31 27.45
CA PRO A 336 -11.46 5.72 27.82
C PRO A 336 -10.16 6.42 27.42
N ALA A 337 -10.26 7.55 26.73
CA ALA A 337 -9.08 8.28 26.26
C ALA A 337 -8.20 8.69 27.45
N ALA A 338 -6.89 8.44 27.34
CA ALA A 338 -5.93 9.10 28.20
C ALA A 338 -5.99 10.62 27.95
N SER A 339 -5.66 11.43 28.96
CA SER A 339 -5.67 12.90 28.82
C SER A 339 -4.88 13.33 27.58
N PRO A 340 -5.39 14.28 26.77
CA PRO A 340 -4.75 14.69 25.53
C PRO A 340 -3.35 15.24 25.82
N VAL A 341 -2.35 14.66 25.15
CA VAL A 341 -1.00 15.22 25.13
C VAL A 341 -1.02 16.40 24.17
N ALA A 342 -0.50 17.55 24.59
CA ALA A 342 -0.42 18.72 23.72
C ALA A 342 0.46 18.42 22.51
N ALA A 343 -0.12 18.46 21.30
CA ALA A 343 0.62 18.29 20.07
C ALA A 343 1.64 19.44 19.89
N PRO A 344 2.86 19.17 19.40
CA PRO A 344 3.84 20.21 19.10
C PRO A 344 3.33 21.16 18.01
N ALA A 345 3.93 22.37 17.93
CA ALA A 345 3.61 23.36 16.91
C ALA A 345 3.91 22.80 15.49
N ALA A 346 2.94 22.94 14.60
CA ALA A 346 2.97 22.40 13.24
C ALA A 346 3.78 23.28 12.26
N ASP A 347 4.29 22.64 11.20
CA ASP A 347 4.96 23.27 10.04
C ASP A 347 3.97 23.37 8.86
N ASP A 348 3.82 24.54 8.24
CA ASP A 348 2.70 24.97 7.36
C ASP A 348 2.67 24.33 5.93
N SER A 349 3.10 23.07 5.73
CA SER A 349 3.51 22.59 4.40
C SER A 349 2.63 21.55 3.68
N ALA A 350 1.41 21.21 4.13
CA ALA A 350 0.60 20.18 3.46
C ALA A 350 0.06 20.63 2.08
N GLY A 351 0.92 20.53 1.05
CA GLY A 351 0.65 20.94 -0.33
C GLY A 351 0.34 19.75 -1.27
N TRP A 352 -0.04 20.08 -2.50
CA TRP A 352 -0.08 19.12 -3.61
C TRP A 352 1.32 18.95 -4.16
N TRP A 353 1.79 17.71 -4.23
CA TRP A 353 3.10 17.40 -4.80
C TRP A 353 3.00 17.08 -6.28
N ASP A 354 4.08 17.36 -7.02
CA ASP A 354 4.17 16.95 -8.42
C ASP A 354 4.26 15.42 -8.50
N ALA A 355 3.23 14.78 -9.08
CA ALA A 355 3.15 13.35 -9.21
C ALA A 355 3.81 12.80 -10.48
N ARG A 356 4.40 13.65 -11.33
CA ARG A 356 5.08 13.17 -12.54
C ARG A 356 6.28 12.31 -12.16
N PRO A 357 6.39 11.07 -12.68
CA PRO A 357 7.49 10.18 -12.38
C PRO A 357 8.79 10.70 -13.00
N GLU A 358 9.86 10.60 -12.24
CA GLU A 358 11.21 10.84 -12.74
C GLU A 358 11.65 9.76 -13.75
N GLY A 359 12.49 10.12 -14.71
CA GLY A 359 13.14 9.19 -15.64
C GLY A 359 12.26 8.66 -16.77
N MET A 360 11.00 9.11 -16.88
CA MET A 360 10.09 8.71 -17.97
C MET A 360 10.25 9.54 -19.25
N GLY A 361 11.10 10.59 -19.23
CA GLY A 361 11.33 11.48 -20.37
C GLY A 361 10.07 12.23 -20.83
N LEU A 362 10.24 13.25 -21.68
CA LEU A 362 9.14 13.94 -22.37
C LEU A 362 8.51 13.06 -23.48
N PHE A 363 8.32 11.76 -23.25
CA PHE A 363 7.43 10.98 -24.08
C PHE A 363 6.02 11.53 -23.83
N ARG A 364 5.64 12.44 -24.75
CA ARG A 364 4.43 13.27 -24.75
C ARG A 364 3.20 12.50 -24.29
N ARG A 365 2.46 13.09 -23.36
CA ARG A 365 1.06 12.75 -23.08
C ARG A 365 0.20 12.96 -24.32
#